data_AF-A0A1G2EQY2-F1
#
_entry.id   AF-A0A1G2EQY2-F1
#
_cell.length_a   1.000
_cell.length_b   1.000
_cell.length_c   1.000
_cell.angle_alpha   90.00
_cell.angle_beta   90.00
_cell.angle_gamma   90.00
#
_symmetry.space_group_name_H-M   'P 1'
#
loop_
_entity.id
_entity.type
_entity.pdbx_description
1 polymer ?
#
loop_
_entity_poly.entity_id
_entity_poly.type
_entity_poly.pdbx_seq_one_letter_code
_entity_poly.pdbx_strand_id
1 'polypeptide(L)'
;MFLGRLILHIISALAGLYLSARIVPGVEFYGSWKMLIFTGFVLGLASFFVKPILKAVSLPVIMITLGLFSIVINMAIVWLIADVVFPEAIEISGLIPLFWTTLIIWAIGFLSGANKN
;
A
#
# COMPACT_ATOMS: atom_id res chain seq x y z
N MET A 1 -4.13 -15.85 -16.11
CA MET A 1 -5.01 -15.56 -14.95
C MET A 1 -4.27 -14.90 -13.78
N PHE A 2 -3.08 -15.40 -13.36
CA PHE A 2 -2.27 -14.79 -12.29
C PHE A 2 -1.59 -13.45 -12.66
N LEU A 3 -1.00 -13.36 -13.87
CA LEU A 3 -0.22 -12.18 -14.29
C LEU A 3 -1.09 -10.91 -14.43
N GLY A 4 -2.32 -11.05 -14.94
CA GLY A 4 -3.25 -9.92 -15.04
C GLY A 4 -3.69 -9.37 -13.68
N ARG A 5 -3.83 -10.23 -12.67
CA ARG A 5 -4.16 -9.81 -11.30
C ARG A 5 -3.01 -9.03 -10.67
N LEU A 6 -1.76 -9.46 -10.90
CA LEU A 6 -0.57 -8.76 -10.42
C LEU A 6 -0.47 -7.35 -11.02
N ILE A 7 -0.71 -7.22 -12.32
CA ILE A 7 -0.70 -5.92 -13.02
C ILE A 7 -1.79 -5.00 -12.45
N LEU A 8 -3.01 -5.50 -12.25
CA LEU A 8 -4.08 -4.72 -11.63
C LEU A 8 -3.72 -4.28 -10.20
N HIS A 9 -3.04 -5.13 -9.43
CA HIS A 9 -2.60 -4.81 -8.07
C HIS A 9 -1.57 -3.68 -8.07
N ILE A 10 -0.59 -3.76 -8.97
CA ILE A 10 0.43 -2.73 -9.16
C ILE A 10 -0.21 -1.40 -9.58
N ILE A 11 -1.09 -1.43 -10.59
CA ILE A 11 -1.78 -0.22 -11.06
C ILE A 11 -2.62 0.39 -9.94
N SER A 12 -3.29 -0.43 -9.15
CA SER A 12 -4.11 0.04 -8.02
C SER A 12 -3.26 0.68 -6.92
N ALA A 13 -2.12 0.07 -6.59
CA ALA A 13 -1.18 0.60 -5.61
C ALA A 13 -0.62 1.96 -6.07
N LEU A 14 -0.21 2.05 -7.34
CA LEU A 14 0.34 3.25 -7.95
C LEU A 14 -0.72 4.36 -8.04
N ALA A 15 -1.94 4.04 -8.48
CA ALA A 15 -3.05 4.98 -8.52
C ALA A 15 -3.45 5.46 -7.12
N GLY A 16 -3.47 4.57 -6.12
CA GLY A 16 -3.78 4.92 -4.74
C GLY A 16 -2.73 5.79 -4.09
N LEU A 17 -1.46 5.49 -4.36
CA LEU A 17 -0.35 6.32 -3.88
C LEU A 17 -0.39 7.71 -4.53
N TYR A 18 -0.61 7.79 -5.84
CA TYR A 18 -0.76 9.08 -6.54
C TYR A 18 -1.94 9.91 -6.01
N LEU A 19 -3.09 9.26 -5.83
CA LEU A 19 -4.29 9.93 -5.34
C LEU A 19 -4.11 10.38 -3.87
N SER A 20 -3.46 9.57 -3.05
CA SER A 20 -3.17 9.91 -1.65
C SER A 20 -2.28 11.14 -1.54
N ALA A 21 -1.25 11.28 -2.38
CA ALA A 21 -0.38 12.45 -2.44
C ALA A 21 -1.10 13.75 -2.83
N ARG A 22 -2.32 13.67 -3.38
CA ARG A 22 -3.12 14.84 -3.75
C ARG A 22 -4.23 15.16 -2.74
N ILE A 23 -4.81 14.14 -2.13
CA ILE A 23 -6.00 14.27 -1.27
C ILE A 23 -5.63 14.34 0.20
N VAL A 24 -4.58 13.62 0.61
CA VAL A 24 -4.24 13.44 2.03
C VAL A 24 -3.19 14.48 2.43
N PRO A 25 -3.52 15.43 3.32
CA PRO A 25 -2.54 16.36 3.87
C PRO A 25 -1.47 15.58 4.64
N GLY A 26 -0.20 15.86 4.37
CA GLY A 26 0.94 15.13 4.97
C GLY A 26 1.46 13.95 4.15
N VAL A 27 0.96 13.74 2.92
CA VAL A 27 1.64 12.89 1.93
C VAL A 27 2.29 13.81 0.91
N GLU A 28 3.61 13.93 0.99
CA GLU A 28 4.37 14.79 0.10
C GLU A 28 5.14 13.97 -0.94
N PHE A 29 5.15 14.47 -2.16
CA PHE A 29 5.83 13.85 -3.29
C PHE A 29 6.97 14.76 -3.74
N TYR A 30 8.20 14.31 -3.53
CA TYR A 30 9.42 15.06 -3.87
C TYR A 30 10.15 14.49 -5.09
N GLY A 31 9.81 13.27 -5.49
CA GLY A 31 10.49 12.55 -6.56
C GLY A 31 10.10 12.98 -7.98
N SER A 32 10.76 12.36 -8.96
CA SER A 32 10.33 12.43 -10.37
C SER A 32 9.15 11.49 -10.63
N TRP A 33 8.38 11.73 -11.70
CA TRP A 33 7.27 10.84 -12.09
C TRP A 33 7.71 9.37 -12.26
N LYS A 34 8.98 9.15 -12.61
CA LYS A 34 9.60 7.82 -12.70
C LYS A 34 9.73 7.15 -11.32
N MET A 35 10.13 7.90 -10.29
CA MET A 35 10.19 7.40 -8.92
C MET A 35 8.81 7.01 -8.42
N LEU A 36 7.76 7.81 -8.68
CA LEU A 36 6.40 7.46 -8.30
C LEU A 36 5.96 6.12 -8.89
N ILE A 37 6.24 5.92 -10.18
CA ILE A 37 5.91 4.67 -10.87
C ILE A 37 6.68 3.50 -10.26
N PHE A 38 7.96 3.69 -9.95
CA PHE A 38 8.80 2.66 -9.37
C PHE A 38 8.37 2.31 -7.93
N THR A 39 8.09 3.31 -7.09
CA THR A 39 7.56 3.14 -5.73
C THR A 39 6.22 2.42 -5.76
N GLY A 40 5.28 2.83 -6.63
CA GLY A 40 3.99 2.15 -6.79
C GLY A 40 4.13 0.71 -7.29
N PHE A 41 5.08 0.45 -8.18
CA PHE A 41 5.42 -0.90 -8.64
C PHE A 41 5.92 -1.80 -7.52
N VAL A 42 6.91 -1.33 -6.75
CA VAL A 42 7.46 -2.08 -5.61
C VAL A 42 6.42 -2.25 -4.51
N LEU A 43 5.59 -1.24 -4.25
CA LEU A 43 4.48 -1.32 -3.30
C LEU A 43 3.46 -2.39 -3.69
N GLY A 44 3.10 -2.46 -4.96
CA GLY A 44 2.22 -3.50 -5.50
C GLY A 44 2.81 -4.90 -5.35
N LEU A 45 4.10 -5.06 -5.64
CA LEU A 45 4.82 -6.33 -5.45
C LEU A 45 4.90 -6.72 -3.97
N ALA A 46 5.27 -5.80 -3.09
CA ALA A 46 5.34 -6.05 -1.65
C ALA A 46 3.96 -6.43 -1.09
N SER A 47 2.91 -5.73 -1.53
CA SER A 47 1.53 -6.05 -1.14
C SER A 47 1.07 -7.43 -1.63
N PHE A 48 1.65 -7.94 -2.72
CA PHE A 48 1.34 -9.28 -3.24
C PHE A 48 2.14 -10.39 -2.54
N PHE A 49 3.45 -10.20 -2.35
CA PHE A 49 4.35 -11.23 -1.82
C PHE A 49 4.57 -11.15 -0.30
N VAL A 50 4.74 -9.95 0.26
CA VAL A 50 5.09 -9.74 1.68
C VAL A 50 3.84 -9.84 2.56
N LYS A 51 2.73 -9.25 2.11
CA LYS A 51 1.44 -9.27 2.83
C LYS A 51 0.96 -10.67 3.24
N PRO A 52 0.93 -11.71 2.38
CA PRO A 52 0.48 -13.04 2.80
C PRO A 52 1.39 -13.65 3.87
N ILE A 53 2.70 -13.42 3.80
CA ILE A 53 3.67 -13.90 4.79
C ILE A 53 3.43 -13.21 6.13
N LEU A 54 3.32 -11.88 6.14
CA LEU A 54 3.04 -11.12 7.36
C LEU A 54 1.69 -11.49 7.99
N LYS A 55 0.67 -11.72 7.15
CA LYS A 55 -0.64 -12.19 7.62
C LYS A 55 -0.59 -13.60 8.21
N ALA A 56 0.20 -14.50 7.63
CA ALA A 56 0.35 -15.86 8.16
C ALA A 56 1.01 -15.86 9.54
N VAL A 57 2.07 -15.07 9.73
CA VAL A 57 2.76 -14.93 11.03
C VAL A 57 1.88 -14.21 12.05
N SER A 58 1.16 -13.19 11.61
CA SER A 58 0.30 -12.38 12.48
C SER A 58 -1.10 -12.97 12.67
N LEU A 59 -1.39 -14.14 12.10
CA LEU A 59 -2.72 -14.75 12.09
C LEU A 59 -3.34 -14.92 13.49
N PRO A 60 -2.59 -15.33 14.54
CA PRO A 60 -3.12 -15.42 15.89
C PRO A 60 -3.57 -14.05 16.42
N VAL A 61 -2.77 -13.00 16.19
CA VAL A 61 -3.08 -11.63 16.60
C VAL A 61 -4.24 -11.07 15.79
N ILE A 62 -4.30 -11.35 14.48
CA ILE A 62 -5.41 -10.98 13.62
C ILE A 62 -6.71 -11.60 14.13
N MET A 63 -6.70 -12.87 14.57
CA MET A 63 -7.88 -13.52 15.13
C MET A 63 -8.33 -12.87 16.45
N ILE A 64 -7.39 -12.59 17.36
CA ILE A 64 -7.68 -11.93 18.65
C ILE A 64 -8.27 -10.52 18.43
N THR A 65 -7.73 -9.79 17.44
CA THR A 65 -8.17 -8.44 17.09
C THR A 65 -9.34 -8.40 16.10
N LEU A 66 -9.99 -9.55 15.81
CA LEU A 66 -11.12 -9.66 14.87
C LEU A 66 -10.83 -9.08 13.47
N GLY A 67 -9.58 -9.13 13.02
CA GLY A 67 -9.16 -8.60 11.72
C GLY A 67 -8.56 -7.20 11.75
N LEU A 68 -8.65 -6.45 12.86
CA LEU A 68 -8.11 -5.08 12.94
C LEU A 68 -6.61 -5.03 12.64
N PHE A 69 -5.85 -6.02 13.12
CA PHE A 69 -4.41 -6.07 12.87
C PHE A 69 -4.05 -6.21 11.38
N SER A 70 -4.99 -6.64 10.52
CA SER A 70 -4.76 -6.61 9.07
C SER A 70 -4.56 -5.19 8.54
N ILE A 71 -5.19 -4.18 9.15
CA ILE A 71 -5.02 -2.78 8.75
C ILE A 71 -3.59 -2.35 9.08
N VAL A 72 -3.11 -2.69 10.28
CA VAL A 72 -1.75 -2.42 10.72
C VAL A 72 -0.72 -3.03 9.76
N ILE A 73 -0.92 -4.28 9.31
CA ILE A 73 -0.04 -4.91 8.32
C ILE A 73 -0.03 -4.15 6.99
N ASN A 74 -1.20 -3.73 6.49
CA ASN A 74 -1.26 -2.97 5.24
C ASN A 74 -0.54 -1.61 5.40
N MET A 75 -0.75 -0.92 6.52
CA MET A 75 -0.08 0.35 6.83
C MET A 75 1.42 0.17 6.96
N ALA A 76 1.88 -0.91 7.60
CA ALA A 76 3.28 -1.22 7.76
C ALA A 76 3.97 -1.46 6.41
N ILE A 77 3.30 -2.10 5.44
CA ILE A 77 3.84 -2.28 4.08
C ILE A 77 3.94 -0.94 3.35
N VAL A 78 2.88 -0.12 3.42
CA VAL A 78 2.89 1.22 2.79
C VAL A 78 4.00 2.07 3.37
N TRP A 79 4.11 2.12 4.70
CA TRP A 79 5.14 2.86 5.41
C TRP A 79 6.55 2.36 5.07
N LEU A 80 6.75 1.04 5.06
CA LEU A 80 8.04 0.45 4.70
C LEU A 80 8.45 0.87 3.28
N ILE A 81 7.54 0.82 2.31
CA ILE A 81 7.91 1.15 0.93
C ILE A 81 8.05 2.67 0.73
N ALA A 82 7.14 3.47 1.28
CA ALA A 82 7.15 4.92 1.12
C ALA A 82 8.30 5.56 1.90
N ASP A 83 8.37 5.38 3.21
CA ASP A 83 9.29 6.13 4.06
C ASP A 83 10.63 5.43 4.29
N VAL A 84 10.70 4.09 4.19
CA VAL A 84 11.95 3.36 4.48
C VAL A 84 12.72 2.99 3.21
N VAL A 85 12.03 2.47 2.18
CA VAL A 85 12.69 2.03 0.94
C VAL A 85 12.86 3.19 -0.05
N PHE A 86 11.88 4.10 -0.14
CA PHE A 86 11.92 5.21 -1.09
C PHE A 86 11.62 6.58 -0.45
N PRO A 87 12.36 7.00 0.60
CA PRO A 87 12.13 8.27 1.30
C PRO A 87 12.24 9.50 0.38
N GLU A 88 13.08 9.41 -0.66
CA GLU A 88 13.27 10.49 -1.64
C GLU A 88 12.10 10.62 -2.63
N ALA A 89 11.25 9.60 -2.74
CA ALA A 89 10.13 9.60 -3.67
C ALA A 89 8.88 10.19 -3.03
N ILE A 90 8.48 9.64 -1.88
CA ILE A 90 7.28 10.01 -1.12
C ILE A 90 7.61 9.99 0.35
N GLU A 91 7.13 10.99 1.07
CA GLU A 91 7.15 11.03 2.52
C GLU A 91 5.72 11.09 3.05
N ILE A 92 5.41 10.22 4.01
CA ILE A 92 4.14 10.18 4.70
C ILE A 92 4.34 10.67 6.14
N SER A 93 4.05 11.95 6.36
CA SER A 93 4.22 12.62 7.66
C SER A 93 3.14 12.22 8.67
N GLY A 94 3.36 11.09 9.34
CA GLY A 94 2.61 10.65 10.52
C GLY A 94 1.59 9.53 10.28
N LEU A 95 0.96 9.08 11.37
CA LEU A 95 0.07 7.91 11.34
C LEU A 95 -1.28 8.18 10.67
N ILE A 96 -1.82 9.40 10.81
CA ILE A 96 -3.13 9.75 10.21
C ILE A 96 -3.03 9.76 8.68
N PRO A 97 -2.04 10.43 8.04
CA PRO A 97 -1.87 10.35 6.60
C PRO A 97 -1.62 8.93 6.11
N LEU A 98 -0.79 8.16 6.82
CA LEU A 98 -0.51 6.76 6.49
C LEU A 98 -1.77 5.89 6.50
N PHE A 99 -2.65 6.08 7.48
CA PHE A 99 -3.91 5.38 7.56
C PHE A 99 -4.81 5.69 6.36
N TRP A 100 -4.98 6.97 6.02
CA TRP A 100 -5.77 7.39 4.87
C TRP A 100 -5.19 6.92 3.54
N THR A 101 -3.88 7.02 3.35
CA THR A 101 -3.18 6.49 2.17
C THR A 101 -3.42 5.00 2.00
N THR A 102 -3.28 4.25 3.09
CA THR A 102 -3.51 2.80 3.09
C THR A 102 -4.97 2.46 2.76
N LEU A 103 -5.91 3.22 3.31
CA LEU A 103 -7.34 3.06 3.04
C LEU A 103 -7.66 3.32 1.55
N ILE A 104 -7.09 4.37 0.97
CA ILE A 104 -7.26 4.73 -0.44
C ILE A 104 -6.73 3.63 -1.35
N ILE A 105 -5.50 3.16 -1.10
CA ILE A 105 -4.88 2.07 -1.87
C ILE A 105 -5.74 0.79 -1.79
N TRP A 106 -6.22 0.46 -0.58
CA TRP A 106 -7.11 -0.67 -0.39
C TRP A 106 -8.44 -0.52 -1.14
N ALA A 107 -9.06 0.65 -1.09
CA ALA A 107 -10.31 0.95 -1.77
C ALA A 107 -10.16 0.83 -3.29
N ILE A 108 -9.10 1.40 -3.87
CA ILE A 108 -8.82 1.29 -5.30
C ILE A 108 -8.54 -0.15 -5.71
N GLY A 109 -7.75 -0.89 -4.92
CA GLY A 109 -7.50 -2.31 -5.16
C GLY A 109 -8.76 -3.18 -5.08
N PHE A 110 -9.71 -2.80 -4.24
CA PHE A 110 -11.02 -3.44 -4.17
C PHE A 110 -11.87 -3.14 -5.41
N LEU A 111 -11.95 -1.86 -5.81
CA LEU A 111 -12.71 -1.42 -6.99
C LEU A 111 -12.18 -1.98 -8.30
N SER A 112 -10.86 -2.08 -8.45
CA SER A 112 -10.21 -2.64 -9.64
C SER A 112 -10.35 -4.16 -9.77
N GLY A 113 -10.90 -4.83 -8.75
CA GLY A 113 -10.94 -6.28 -8.68
C GLY A 113 -9.56 -6.93 -8.47
N ALA A 114 -8.51 -6.14 -8.23
CA ALA A 114 -7.17 -6.65 -7.88
C ALA A 114 -7.18 -7.43 -6.56
N ASN A 115 -8.15 -7.13 -5.69
CA ASN A 115 -8.34 -7.77 -4.38
C ASN A 115 -9.49 -8.80 -4.37
N LYS A 116 -10.07 -9.11 -5.54
CA LYS A 116 -11.12 -10.12 -5.67
C LYS A 116 -10.44 -11.49 -5.71
N ASN A 117 -10.45 -12.17 -4.55
CA ASN A 117 -10.02 -13.56 -4.41
C ASN A 117 -10.84 -14.45 -5.35
#